data_AF-A0A3M9ZJB1-F1
#
_entry.id   AF-A0A3M9ZJB1-F1
#
_cell.length_a   1.000
_cell.length_b   1.000
_cell.length_c   1.000
_cell.angle_alpha   90.00
_cell.angle_beta   90.00
_cell.angle_gamma   90.00
#
_symmetry.space_group_name_H-M   'P 1'
#
loop_
_entity.id
_entity.type
_entity.pdbx_description
1 polymer ?
#
loop_
_entity_poly.entity_id
_entity_poly.type
_entity_poly.pdbx_seq_one_letter_code
_entity_poly.pdbx_strand_id
1 'polypeptide(L)'
;MKAAAIAAIALAAVMLSSIGAVPSYAQLQDPITLSADKEEPYAAGETVTVTGQVARSLQGAIAVLVSAPNGNRAFVDQVTLGDDNTFEFSFTAGGPQWMEAGTYTIKATYGPTAERAVSGTATIEFTGGAPAPAPEPEPEPEPASPVDPVLAGIEFDIVGGEVVSIAPGTGAPSILITINAEEDGMITLTIPRSILDSRTEGQEGDDVPFSVLVNDEIADATEDSTPTTRTLVIEFSAGDGQVIEVIGSFIIPEFGAVAVVVLAAAIVAIVAIGSRSRLGIMPRY
;
A
#
# COMPACT_ATOMS: atom_id res chain seq x y z
N MET A 1 -86.18 -21.62 -11.00
CA MET A 1 -84.78 -21.13 -11.03
C MET A 1 -84.31 -21.09 -9.59
N LYS A 2 -83.45 -22.04 -9.21
CA LYS A 2 -82.05 -21.81 -8.78
C LYS A 2 -81.95 -20.92 -7.52
N ALA A 3 -81.31 -21.29 -6.42
CA ALA A 3 -80.71 -22.53 -5.93
C ALA A 3 -80.35 -22.29 -4.44
N ALA A 4 -80.41 -23.36 -3.63
CA ALA A 4 -79.62 -23.63 -2.40
C ALA A 4 -79.61 -22.56 -1.27
N ALA A 5 -80.20 -22.73 -0.07
CA ALA A 5 -80.15 -23.83 0.91
C ALA A 5 -78.67 -24.13 1.33
N ILE A 6 -78.23 -24.15 2.59
CA ILE A 6 -78.72 -24.89 3.76
C ILE A 6 -78.05 -24.35 5.06
N ALA A 7 -78.87 -24.29 6.12
CA ALA A 7 -78.68 -24.51 7.57
C ALA A 7 -77.24 -24.59 8.17
N ALA A 8 -76.87 -23.91 9.27
CA ALA A 8 -77.43 -23.76 10.63
C ALA A 8 -77.00 -24.84 11.66
N ILE A 9 -76.68 -24.33 12.88
CA ILE A 9 -76.79 -24.93 14.24
C ILE A 9 -75.51 -25.45 14.93
N ALA A 10 -75.09 -24.65 15.92
CA ALA A 10 -74.74 -24.90 17.34
C ALA A 10 -73.87 -26.09 17.78
N LEU A 11 -72.92 -25.86 18.72
CA LEU A 11 -73.12 -26.04 20.18
C LEU A 11 -71.81 -25.74 20.95
N ALA A 12 -71.94 -25.25 22.19
CA ALA A 12 -70.86 -24.95 23.14
C ALA A 12 -70.30 -26.18 23.85
N ALA A 13 -69.04 -26.11 24.32
CA ALA A 13 -68.55 -26.88 25.47
C ALA A 13 -67.31 -26.21 26.11
N VAL A 14 -67.43 -25.84 27.38
CA VAL A 14 -66.33 -25.51 28.29
C VAL A 14 -65.76 -26.83 28.84
N MET A 15 -64.44 -27.00 28.82
CA MET A 15 -63.75 -28.02 29.62
C MET A 15 -62.51 -27.43 30.30
N LEU A 16 -62.51 -27.54 31.63
CA LEU A 16 -61.37 -27.33 32.52
C LEU A 16 -60.38 -28.50 32.39
N SER A 17 -59.08 -28.20 32.38
CA SER A 17 -58.06 -29.10 32.94
C SER A 17 -56.72 -28.38 33.11
N SER A 18 -56.35 -28.17 34.37
CA SER A 18 -54.98 -28.23 34.91
C SER A 18 -53.82 -27.90 33.95
N ILE A 19 -53.27 -26.68 34.05
CA ILE A 19 -51.85 -26.49 33.76
C ILE A 19 -51.10 -27.21 34.89
N GLY A 20 -50.78 -28.48 34.64
CA GLY A 20 -49.77 -29.18 35.42
C GLY A 20 -48.48 -28.38 35.35
N ALA A 21 -47.77 -28.28 36.48
CA ALA A 21 -46.39 -27.86 36.47
C ALA A 21 -45.65 -28.72 35.45
N VAL A 22 -45.30 -28.13 34.30
CA VAL A 22 -44.33 -28.73 33.40
C VAL A 22 -43.05 -28.85 34.23
N PRO A 23 -42.47 -30.05 34.40
CA PRO A 23 -41.15 -30.14 35.01
C PRO A 23 -40.23 -29.26 34.16
N SER A 24 -39.55 -28.29 34.79
CA SER A 24 -38.45 -27.62 34.13
C SER A 24 -37.39 -28.70 33.91
N TYR A 25 -37.33 -29.24 32.70
CA TYR A 25 -36.18 -30.02 32.29
C TYR A 25 -34.98 -29.10 32.49
N ALA A 26 -33.97 -29.59 33.21
CA ALA A 26 -32.66 -28.95 33.21
C ALA A 26 -32.28 -28.76 31.73
N GLN A 27 -32.29 -27.52 31.28
CA GLN A 27 -31.93 -27.19 29.91
C GLN A 27 -30.47 -27.64 29.79
N LEU A 28 -30.25 -28.72 29.03
CA LEU A 28 -28.90 -29.19 28.72
C LEU A 28 -28.23 -28.03 28.00
N GLN A 29 -27.37 -27.31 28.72
CA GLN A 29 -26.60 -26.23 28.12
C GLN A 29 -25.72 -26.86 27.05
N ASP A 30 -25.86 -26.41 25.82
CA ASP A 30 -25.04 -26.92 24.72
C ASP A 30 -23.57 -26.74 25.09
N PRO A 31 -22.76 -27.80 25.01
CA PRO A 31 -21.39 -27.74 25.53
C PRO A 31 -20.51 -26.80 24.71
N ILE A 32 -20.87 -26.57 23.45
CA ILE A 32 -20.31 -25.54 22.57
C ILE A 32 -21.47 -24.91 21.79
N THR A 33 -21.61 -23.60 21.85
CA THR A 33 -22.48 -22.82 20.96
C THR A 33 -21.64 -22.18 19.87
N LEU A 34 -22.17 -22.10 18.65
CA LEU A 34 -21.52 -21.51 17.48
C LEU A 34 -22.49 -20.51 16.84
N SER A 35 -21.97 -19.35 16.42
CA SER A 35 -22.73 -18.33 15.68
C SER A 35 -21.87 -17.82 14.53
N ALA A 36 -22.42 -17.82 13.32
CA ALA A 36 -21.82 -17.12 12.19
C ALA A 36 -22.12 -15.61 12.29
N ASP A 37 -21.37 -14.80 11.55
CA ASP A 37 -21.51 -13.35 11.52
C ASP A 37 -22.75 -12.85 10.77
N LYS A 38 -23.29 -13.67 9.86
CA LYS A 38 -24.49 -13.38 9.06
C LYS A 38 -25.44 -14.58 9.02
N GLU A 39 -26.74 -14.28 8.93
CA GLU A 39 -27.83 -15.25 8.68
C GLU A 39 -28.17 -15.40 7.19
N GLU A 40 -27.78 -14.43 6.35
CA GLU A 40 -28.00 -14.47 4.90
C GLU A 40 -27.03 -15.44 4.21
N PRO A 41 -27.41 -16.03 3.05
CA PRO A 41 -26.53 -16.92 2.30
C PRO A 41 -25.24 -16.22 1.86
N TYR A 42 -24.10 -16.87 2.08
CA TYR A 42 -22.79 -16.37 1.68
C TYR A 42 -22.55 -16.59 0.18
N ALA A 43 -21.97 -15.60 -0.47
CA ALA A 43 -21.51 -15.68 -1.85
C ALA A 43 -20.05 -16.15 -1.95
N ALA A 44 -19.66 -16.65 -3.11
CA ALA A 44 -18.31 -17.09 -3.37
C ALA A 44 -17.30 -15.92 -3.26
N GLY A 45 -16.26 -16.09 -2.44
CA GLY A 45 -15.26 -15.09 -2.12
C GLY A 45 -15.51 -14.33 -0.80
N GLU A 46 -16.69 -14.45 -0.20
CA GLU A 46 -16.97 -13.81 1.08
C GLU A 46 -16.23 -14.48 2.25
N THR A 47 -15.84 -13.70 3.25
CA THR A 47 -15.32 -14.22 4.50
C THR A 47 -16.47 -14.57 5.44
N VAL A 48 -16.48 -15.80 5.94
CA VAL A 48 -17.35 -16.26 7.02
C VAL A 48 -16.56 -16.16 8.31
N THR A 49 -17.10 -15.49 9.31
CA THR A 49 -16.53 -15.41 10.65
C THR A 49 -17.45 -16.12 11.63
N VAL A 50 -16.91 -17.08 12.37
CA VAL A 50 -17.67 -17.88 13.33
C VAL A 50 -17.12 -17.65 14.72
N THR A 51 -18.01 -17.22 15.61
CA THR A 51 -17.75 -17.11 17.04
C THR A 51 -18.30 -18.34 17.75
N GLY A 52 -17.53 -18.86 18.69
CA GLY A 52 -17.90 -20.00 19.50
C GLY A 52 -17.72 -19.74 20.97
N GLN A 53 -18.59 -20.31 21.80
CA GLN A 53 -18.48 -20.28 23.25
C GLN A 53 -18.55 -21.68 23.81
N VAL A 54 -17.65 -22.03 24.72
CA VAL A 54 -17.67 -23.32 25.40
C VAL A 54 -18.26 -23.17 26.80
N ALA A 55 -19.15 -24.08 27.19
CA ALA A 55 -19.76 -24.03 28.52
C ALA A 55 -18.76 -24.32 29.65
N ARG A 56 -17.66 -25.02 29.34
CA ARG A 56 -16.57 -25.35 30.26
C ARG A 56 -15.23 -25.41 29.55
N SER A 57 -14.21 -24.82 30.17
CA SER A 57 -12.83 -24.96 29.70
C SER A 57 -12.34 -26.40 29.89
N LEU A 58 -11.78 -26.97 28.83
CA LEU A 58 -11.12 -28.28 28.82
C LEU A 58 -9.62 -28.07 28.52
N GLN A 59 -8.88 -29.14 28.25
CA GLN A 59 -7.50 -29.05 27.76
C GLN A 59 -7.45 -29.43 26.28
N GLY A 60 -6.63 -28.73 25.50
CA GLY A 60 -6.36 -29.03 24.10
C GLY A 60 -6.75 -27.89 23.15
N ALA A 61 -6.62 -28.13 21.85
CA ALA A 61 -7.13 -27.25 20.81
C ALA A 61 -8.56 -27.64 20.43
N ILE A 62 -9.30 -26.69 19.85
CA ILE A 62 -10.63 -26.88 19.28
C ILE A 62 -10.45 -27.22 17.81
N ALA A 63 -10.83 -28.44 17.42
CA ALA A 63 -10.83 -28.84 16.02
C ALA A 63 -12.11 -28.35 15.33
N VAL A 64 -11.94 -27.61 14.25
CA VAL A 64 -13.02 -27.10 13.39
C VAL A 64 -13.06 -27.92 12.11
N LEU A 65 -14.24 -28.37 11.73
CA LEU A 65 -14.51 -29.02 10.45
C LEU A 65 -15.74 -28.39 9.82
N VAL A 66 -15.62 -27.96 8.57
CA VAL A 66 -16.77 -27.53 7.77
C VAL A 66 -17.00 -28.54 6.65
N SER A 67 -18.23 -29.06 6.59
CA SER A 67 -18.67 -30.08 5.64
C SER A 67 -19.65 -29.49 4.64
N ALA A 68 -19.41 -29.76 3.36
CA ALA A 68 -20.30 -29.43 2.26
C ALA A 68 -21.57 -30.31 2.27
N PRO A 69 -22.66 -29.91 1.57
CA PRO A 69 -23.88 -30.70 1.45
C PRO A 69 -23.65 -32.13 0.92
N ASN A 70 -22.67 -32.30 0.03
CA ASN A 70 -22.26 -33.60 -0.51
C ASN A 70 -21.37 -34.45 0.42
N GLY A 71 -21.07 -33.95 1.64
CA GLY A 71 -20.23 -34.63 2.62
C GLY A 71 -18.72 -34.38 2.46
N ASN A 72 -18.28 -33.64 1.44
CA ASN A 72 -16.88 -33.26 1.30
C ASN A 72 -16.43 -32.35 2.44
N ARG A 73 -15.14 -32.46 2.79
CA ARG A 73 -14.52 -31.57 3.77
C ARG A 73 -14.11 -30.30 3.06
N ALA A 74 -14.80 -29.23 3.39
CA ALA A 74 -14.63 -27.96 2.74
C ALA A 74 -13.55 -27.15 3.45
N PHE A 75 -13.52 -27.17 4.79
CA PHE A 75 -12.51 -26.48 5.59
C PHE A 75 -12.17 -27.27 6.85
N VAL A 76 -10.92 -27.18 7.31
CA VAL A 76 -10.44 -27.78 8.55
C VAL A 76 -9.48 -26.81 9.20
N ASP A 77 -9.64 -26.59 10.50
CA ASP A 77 -8.76 -25.72 11.26
C ASP A 77 -8.64 -26.17 12.72
N GLN A 78 -7.68 -25.61 13.45
CA GLN A 78 -7.53 -25.79 14.88
C GLN A 78 -7.34 -24.45 15.58
N VAL A 79 -8.19 -24.18 16.57
CA VAL A 79 -8.23 -22.90 17.28
C VAL A 79 -7.95 -23.13 18.76
N THR A 80 -7.27 -22.19 19.40
CA THR A 80 -7.06 -22.22 20.85
C THR A 80 -8.21 -21.50 21.54
N LEU A 81 -8.65 -22.02 22.69
CA LEU A 81 -9.68 -21.37 23.50
C LEU A 81 -9.11 -20.10 24.18
N GLY A 82 -9.83 -19.00 24.12
CA GLY A 82 -9.52 -17.76 24.85
C GLY A 82 -9.81 -17.86 26.35
N ASP A 83 -9.28 -16.90 27.11
CA ASP A 83 -9.41 -16.84 28.57
C ASP A 83 -10.87 -16.66 29.05
N ASP A 84 -11.75 -16.17 28.18
CA ASP A 84 -13.17 -15.94 28.43
C ASP A 84 -14.09 -17.11 28.00
N ASN A 85 -13.49 -18.28 27.70
CA ASN A 85 -14.17 -19.44 27.13
C ASN A 85 -14.80 -19.19 25.75
N THR A 86 -14.32 -18.21 25.00
CA THR A 86 -14.70 -18.00 23.60
C THR A 86 -13.57 -18.38 22.65
N PHE A 87 -13.93 -18.57 21.39
CA PHE A 87 -12.98 -18.74 20.29
C PHE A 87 -13.60 -18.19 19.01
N GLU A 88 -12.75 -17.79 18.07
CA GLU A 88 -13.16 -17.26 16.78
C GLU A 88 -12.29 -17.87 15.68
N PHE A 89 -12.90 -18.13 14.54
CA PHE A 89 -12.18 -18.47 13.32
C PHE A 89 -12.91 -17.92 12.11
N SER A 90 -12.15 -17.72 11.04
CA SER A 90 -12.68 -17.23 9.77
C SER A 90 -12.18 -18.08 8.61
N PHE A 91 -13.01 -18.24 7.60
CA PHE A 91 -12.64 -18.89 6.34
C PHE A 91 -13.34 -18.21 5.18
N THR A 92 -12.74 -18.28 3.99
CA THR A 92 -13.37 -17.78 2.77
C THR A 92 -14.37 -18.81 2.25
N ALA A 93 -15.63 -18.41 2.08
CA ALA A 93 -16.65 -19.20 1.41
C ALA A 93 -16.32 -19.26 -0.09
N GLY A 94 -15.76 -20.36 -0.55
CA GLY A 94 -15.39 -20.56 -1.95
C GLY A 94 -13.99 -21.14 -2.13
N GLY A 95 -13.73 -21.67 -3.32
CA GLY A 95 -12.46 -22.31 -3.67
C GLY A 95 -12.64 -23.75 -4.17
N PRO A 96 -11.55 -24.50 -4.42
CA PRO A 96 -11.60 -25.79 -5.09
C PRO A 96 -12.42 -26.87 -4.37
N GLN A 97 -12.71 -26.68 -3.07
CA GLN A 97 -13.47 -27.62 -2.24
C GLN A 97 -14.86 -27.10 -1.85
N TRP A 98 -15.25 -25.90 -2.33
CA TRP A 98 -16.49 -25.17 -2.01
C TRP A 98 -17.16 -24.67 -3.29
N MET A 99 -17.69 -25.58 -4.10
CA MET A 99 -18.30 -25.23 -5.40
C MET A 99 -19.83 -25.38 -5.41
N GLU A 100 -20.39 -26.16 -4.50
CA GLU A 100 -21.80 -26.56 -4.51
C GLU A 100 -22.63 -25.62 -3.62
N ALA A 101 -23.73 -25.11 -4.16
CA ALA A 101 -24.68 -24.33 -3.38
C ALA A 101 -25.40 -25.21 -2.34
N GLY A 102 -25.71 -24.66 -1.17
CA GLY A 102 -26.54 -25.32 -0.16
C GLY A 102 -26.05 -25.12 1.27
N THR A 103 -26.57 -25.96 2.18
CA THR A 103 -26.29 -25.90 3.62
C THR A 103 -24.96 -26.55 3.98
N TYR A 104 -24.01 -25.76 4.44
CA TYR A 104 -22.75 -26.24 4.99
C TYR A 104 -22.88 -26.42 6.50
N THR A 105 -22.31 -27.51 7.02
CA THR A 105 -22.30 -27.81 8.46
C THR A 105 -20.94 -27.52 9.06
N ILE A 106 -20.89 -26.63 10.03
CA ILE A 106 -19.71 -26.30 10.83
C ILE A 106 -19.79 -27.14 12.10
N LYS A 107 -18.72 -27.87 12.41
CA LYS A 107 -18.57 -28.65 13.65
C LYS A 107 -17.30 -28.24 14.37
N ALA A 108 -17.46 -27.77 15.61
CA ALA A 108 -16.34 -27.57 16.54
C ALA A 108 -16.28 -28.74 17.52
N THR A 109 -15.10 -29.28 17.76
CA THR A 109 -14.86 -30.40 18.69
C THR A 109 -13.75 -30.02 19.66
N TYR A 110 -14.01 -30.13 20.96
CA TYR A 110 -13.09 -29.68 22.00
C TYR A 110 -12.93 -30.72 23.11
N GLY A 111 -11.71 -31.11 23.44
CA GLY A 111 -11.41 -31.94 24.59
C GLY A 111 -10.05 -32.65 24.52
N PRO A 112 -9.57 -33.20 25.64
CA PRO A 112 -8.21 -33.74 25.75
C PRO A 112 -8.05 -35.11 25.07
N THR A 113 -9.15 -35.84 24.90
CA THR A 113 -9.21 -37.15 24.23
C THR A 113 -10.54 -37.26 23.49
N ALA A 114 -10.62 -38.14 22.49
CA ALA A 114 -11.85 -38.36 21.72
C ALA A 114 -13.06 -38.75 22.60
N GLU A 115 -12.83 -39.53 23.67
CA GLU A 115 -13.88 -39.97 24.60
C GLU A 115 -14.37 -38.87 25.54
N ARG A 116 -13.57 -37.81 25.74
CA ARG A 116 -13.88 -36.68 26.61
C ARG A 116 -14.14 -35.40 25.83
N ALA A 117 -14.22 -35.51 24.50
CA ALA A 117 -14.50 -34.39 23.63
C ALA A 117 -15.99 -34.05 23.65
N VAL A 118 -16.27 -32.75 23.64
CA VAL A 118 -17.60 -32.21 23.37
C VAL A 118 -17.62 -31.59 21.99
N SER A 119 -18.79 -31.50 21.37
CA SER A 119 -18.94 -30.83 20.07
C SER A 119 -20.17 -29.96 20.01
N GLY A 120 -20.08 -28.88 19.24
CA GLY A 120 -21.21 -28.05 18.81
C GLY A 120 -21.26 -27.97 17.30
N THR A 121 -22.44 -27.68 16.76
CA THR A 121 -22.65 -27.53 15.32
C THR A 121 -23.42 -26.26 15.00
N ALA A 122 -23.07 -25.61 13.90
CA ALA A 122 -23.83 -24.54 13.27
C ALA A 122 -23.96 -24.82 11.78
N THR A 123 -24.88 -24.13 11.13
CA THR A 123 -25.10 -24.24 9.67
C THR A 123 -25.05 -22.87 9.04
N ILE A 124 -24.51 -22.80 7.82
CA ILE A 124 -24.55 -21.62 6.96
C ILE A 124 -25.08 -22.02 5.59
N GLU A 125 -25.73 -21.10 4.90
CA GLU A 125 -26.14 -21.28 3.50
C GLU A 125 -25.08 -20.67 2.57
N PHE A 126 -24.74 -21.36 1.48
CA PHE A 126 -23.79 -20.89 0.47
C PHE A 126 -24.46 -20.88 -0.90
N THR A 127 -24.31 -19.79 -1.66
CA THR A 127 -24.98 -19.62 -2.96
C THR A 127 -24.34 -20.41 -4.11
N GLY A 128 -23.16 -21.01 -3.89
CA GLY A 128 -22.40 -21.70 -4.91
C GLY A 128 -21.66 -20.77 -5.88
N GLY A 129 -20.82 -21.36 -6.73
CA GLY A 129 -20.10 -20.65 -7.80
C GLY A 129 -18.62 -20.39 -7.53
N ALA A 130 -17.92 -19.95 -8.58
CA ALA A 130 -16.55 -19.44 -8.45
C ALA A 130 -16.58 -18.06 -7.79
N PRO A 131 -15.56 -17.70 -6.98
CA PRO A 131 -15.46 -16.36 -6.43
C PRO A 131 -15.63 -15.32 -7.54
N ALA A 132 -16.39 -14.26 -7.27
CA ALA A 132 -16.48 -13.14 -8.18
C ALA A 132 -15.06 -12.70 -8.59
N PRO A 133 -14.82 -12.33 -9.86
CA PRO A 133 -13.51 -11.85 -10.26
C PRO A 133 -13.08 -10.75 -9.30
N ALA A 134 -11.87 -10.89 -8.74
CA ALA A 134 -11.32 -9.94 -7.80
C ALA A 134 -11.45 -8.52 -8.38
N PRO A 135 -11.81 -7.51 -7.57
CA PRO A 135 -11.78 -6.13 -8.04
C PRO A 135 -10.39 -5.87 -8.62
N GLU A 136 -10.38 -5.28 -9.81
CA GLU A 136 -9.14 -4.93 -10.51
C GLU A 136 -8.29 -4.07 -9.56
N PRO A 137 -6.99 -4.39 -9.38
CA PRO A 137 -6.15 -3.68 -8.42
C PRO A 137 -6.21 -2.18 -8.69
N GLU A 138 -6.42 -1.41 -7.63
CA GLU A 138 -6.31 0.05 -7.67
C GLU A 138 -4.94 0.41 -8.29
N PRO A 139 -4.87 1.33 -9.28
CA PRO A 139 -3.63 1.62 -9.97
C PRO A 139 -2.57 2.03 -8.96
N GLU A 140 -1.42 1.37 -9.04
CA GLU A 140 -0.22 1.71 -8.26
C GLU A 140 0.10 3.21 -8.49
N PRO A 141 0.43 3.98 -7.44
CA PRO A 141 0.75 5.40 -7.61
C PRO A 141 1.87 5.54 -8.64
N GLU A 142 1.66 6.43 -9.62
CA GLU A 142 2.68 6.72 -10.64
C GLU A 142 4.03 6.97 -9.95
N PRO A 143 5.14 6.45 -10.51
CA PRO A 143 6.46 6.68 -9.96
C PRO A 143 6.70 8.18 -9.78
N ALA A 144 7.42 8.53 -8.71
CA ALA A 144 7.86 9.91 -8.46
C ALA A 144 8.39 10.54 -9.75
N SER A 145 8.06 11.81 -9.99
CA SER A 145 8.44 12.54 -11.21
C SER A 145 9.89 12.24 -11.62
N PRO A 146 10.18 12.04 -12.91
CA PRO A 146 11.52 11.66 -13.39
C PRO A 146 12.57 12.76 -13.14
N VAL A 147 12.15 13.93 -12.67
CA VAL A 147 13.02 15.08 -12.38
C VAL A 147 13.25 15.16 -10.87
N ASP A 148 14.51 15.21 -10.46
CA ASP A 148 14.88 15.49 -9.08
C ASP A 148 14.23 16.81 -8.61
N PRO A 149 13.62 16.88 -7.40
CA PRO A 149 12.98 18.09 -6.88
C PRO A 149 13.87 19.34 -6.89
N VAL A 150 15.19 19.19 -6.77
CA VAL A 150 16.16 20.29 -6.84
C VAL A 150 16.21 20.92 -8.23
N LEU A 151 15.87 20.14 -9.26
CA LEU A 151 15.84 20.54 -10.66
C LEU A 151 14.41 20.87 -11.15
N ALA A 152 13.46 20.99 -10.23
CA ALA A 152 12.10 21.40 -10.55
C ALA A 152 12.09 22.76 -11.26
N GLY A 153 11.71 22.77 -12.54
CA GLY A 153 11.71 23.96 -13.39
C GLY A 153 12.52 23.82 -14.69
N ILE A 154 13.25 22.72 -14.87
CA ILE A 154 13.76 22.34 -16.20
C ILE A 154 12.58 21.81 -17.02
N GLU A 155 12.35 22.43 -18.17
CA GLU A 155 11.40 21.93 -19.16
C GLU A 155 12.17 21.14 -20.23
N PHE A 156 11.56 20.08 -20.75
CA PHE A 156 12.17 19.31 -21.82
C PHE A 156 11.12 18.77 -22.80
N ASP A 157 11.56 18.56 -24.03
CA ASP A 157 10.81 17.84 -25.06
C ASP A 157 11.77 16.86 -25.75
N ILE A 158 11.32 15.63 -25.98
CA ILE A 158 12.16 14.56 -26.53
C ILE A 158 11.43 13.89 -27.71
N VAL A 159 12.17 13.66 -28.78
CA VAL A 159 11.72 12.93 -29.97
C VAL A 159 12.66 11.76 -30.20
N GLY A 160 12.11 10.55 -30.43
CA GLY A 160 12.88 9.32 -30.65
C GLY A 160 13.22 8.54 -29.37
N GLY A 161 12.79 9.01 -28.20
CA GLY A 161 13.02 8.34 -26.92
C GLY A 161 12.18 8.87 -25.77
N GLU A 162 12.47 8.40 -24.57
CA GLU A 162 11.87 8.81 -23.30
C GLU A 162 12.95 9.24 -22.30
N VAL A 163 12.63 10.25 -21.48
CA VAL A 163 13.49 10.65 -20.36
C VAL A 163 13.18 9.78 -19.15
N VAL A 164 14.19 9.04 -18.70
CA VAL A 164 14.10 8.16 -17.52
C VAL A 164 14.35 8.97 -16.24
N SER A 165 15.38 9.82 -16.24
CA SER A 165 15.70 10.63 -15.06
C SER A 165 16.50 11.88 -15.40
N ILE A 166 16.29 12.96 -14.64
CA ILE A 166 17.15 14.15 -14.64
C ILE A 166 17.68 14.37 -13.21
N ALA A 167 19.00 14.33 -13.05
CA ALA A 167 19.67 14.40 -11.75
C ALA A 167 20.91 15.32 -11.79
N PRO A 168 21.34 15.90 -10.65
CA PRO A 168 22.59 16.66 -10.59
C PRO A 168 23.82 15.75 -10.75
N GLY A 169 24.84 16.25 -11.44
CA GLY A 169 26.15 15.61 -11.51
C GLY A 169 26.89 15.65 -10.17
N THR A 170 27.76 14.67 -9.92
CA THR A 170 28.49 14.52 -8.64
C THR A 170 29.90 15.12 -8.63
N GLY A 171 30.36 15.64 -9.77
CA GLY A 171 31.72 16.16 -9.96
C GLY A 171 31.73 17.63 -10.38
N ALA A 172 31.71 17.86 -11.69
CA ALA A 172 31.57 19.18 -12.26
C ALA A 172 30.14 19.73 -12.04
N PRO A 173 29.94 21.05 -12.14
CA PRO A 173 28.61 21.62 -12.21
C PRO A 173 27.88 21.14 -13.47
N SER A 174 27.15 20.04 -13.36
CA SER A 174 26.46 19.40 -14.49
C SER A 174 25.10 18.84 -14.11
N ILE A 175 24.30 18.55 -15.14
CA ILE A 175 23.05 17.80 -15.05
C ILE A 175 23.21 16.54 -15.89
N LEU A 176 22.78 15.41 -15.34
CA LEU A 176 22.74 14.10 -15.96
C LEU A 176 21.31 13.78 -16.36
N ILE A 177 21.09 13.55 -17.65
CA ILE A 177 19.82 13.11 -18.21
C ILE A 177 20.00 11.68 -18.69
N THR A 178 19.27 10.75 -18.08
CA THR A 178 19.21 9.35 -18.52
C THR A 178 18.02 9.20 -19.45
N ILE A 179 18.23 8.64 -20.64
CA ILE A 179 17.18 8.39 -21.62
C ILE A 179 17.17 6.93 -22.10
N ASN A 180 16.00 6.45 -22.53
CA ASN A 180 15.89 5.27 -23.38
C ASN A 180 15.44 5.73 -24.76
N ALA A 181 16.11 5.29 -25.82
CA ALA A 181 15.81 5.70 -27.18
C ALA A 181 15.57 4.48 -28.07
N GLU A 182 14.38 4.39 -28.66
CA GLU A 182 14.06 3.33 -29.62
C GLU A 182 14.66 3.62 -31.01
N GLU A 183 14.88 4.90 -31.33
CA GLU A 183 15.48 5.37 -32.57
C GLU A 183 16.38 6.60 -32.33
N ASP A 184 17.16 6.97 -33.33
CA ASP A 184 17.96 8.20 -33.28
C ASP A 184 17.01 9.41 -33.17
N GLY A 185 17.38 10.38 -32.32
CA GLY A 185 16.48 11.42 -31.89
C GLY A 185 17.17 12.66 -31.38
N MET A 186 16.38 13.53 -30.76
CA MET A 186 16.87 14.77 -30.18
C MET A 186 16.08 15.13 -28.93
N ILE A 187 16.78 15.73 -27.97
CA ILE A 187 16.19 16.32 -26.78
C ILE A 187 16.38 17.84 -26.82
N THR A 188 15.30 18.56 -26.54
CA THR A 188 15.32 20.01 -26.31
C THR A 188 15.17 20.26 -24.82
N LEU A 189 16.17 20.88 -24.21
CA LEU A 189 16.19 21.23 -22.79
C LEU A 189 16.04 22.74 -22.64
N THR A 190 15.13 23.20 -21.80
CA THR A 190 15.03 24.59 -21.36
C THR A 190 15.39 24.68 -19.89
N ILE A 191 16.56 25.24 -19.63
CA ILE A 191 17.22 25.27 -18.33
C ILE A 191 17.14 26.69 -17.77
N PRO A 192 16.48 26.91 -16.62
CA PRO A 192 16.59 28.17 -15.91
C PRO A 192 18.04 28.47 -15.53
N ARG A 193 18.53 29.68 -15.79
CA ARG A 193 19.90 30.10 -15.42
C ARG A 193 20.19 30.05 -13.92
N SER A 194 19.14 30.00 -13.10
CA SER A 194 19.26 29.78 -11.65
C SER A 194 19.60 28.34 -11.27
N ILE A 195 19.37 27.38 -12.18
CA ILE A 195 19.62 25.94 -11.96
C ILE A 195 21.00 25.56 -12.49
N LEU A 196 21.29 25.87 -13.76
CA LEU A 196 22.58 25.63 -14.38
C LEU A 196 22.88 26.73 -15.40
N ASP A 197 24.09 27.28 -15.38
CA ASP A 197 24.56 28.27 -16.36
C ASP A 197 26.05 28.08 -16.71
N SER A 198 26.43 28.59 -17.88
CA SER A 198 27.79 28.53 -18.41
C SER A 198 28.23 29.93 -18.85
N ARG A 199 29.12 30.56 -18.06
CA ARG A 199 29.57 31.96 -18.25
C ARG A 199 31.06 32.14 -17.91
N THR A 200 31.72 33.13 -18.51
CA THR A 200 33.18 33.36 -18.34
C THR A 200 33.60 33.76 -16.93
N GLU A 201 32.75 34.50 -16.21
CA GLU A 201 33.04 35.07 -14.88
C GLU A 201 31.82 34.93 -13.95
N GLY A 202 31.37 33.70 -13.74
CA GLY A 202 30.19 33.43 -12.89
C GLY A 202 28.95 34.18 -13.38
N GLN A 203 28.16 34.78 -12.48
CA GLN A 203 26.90 35.45 -12.84
C GLN A 203 27.06 36.80 -13.56
N GLU A 204 28.28 37.33 -13.69
CA GLU A 204 28.55 38.66 -14.28
C GLU A 204 29.22 38.60 -15.65
N GLY A 205 29.81 37.46 -16.03
CA GLY A 205 30.53 37.29 -17.30
C GLY A 205 29.64 37.07 -18.52
N ASP A 206 30.23 36.98 -19.71
CA ASP A 206 29.49 36.67 -20.94
C ASP A 206 29.10 35.18 -20.99
N ASP A 207 28.03 34.87 -21.73
CA ASP A 207 27.63 33.48 -21.99
C ASP A 207 28.75 32.74 -22.73
N VAL A 208 29.08 31.56 -22.24
CA VAL A 208 29.88 30.57 -22.98
C VAL A 208 29.04 29.33 -23.24
N PRO A 209 29.31 28.59 -24.32
CA PRO A 209 28.62 27.32 -24.57
C PRO A 209 28.76 26.34 -23.41
N PHE A 210 27.76 25.50 -23.22
CA PHE A 210 27.86 24.32 -22.37
C PHE A 210 28.79 23.29 -23.02
N SER A 211 29.44 22.49 -22.19
CA SER A 211 30.09 21.26 -22.67
C SER A 211 29.09 20.13 -22.53
N VAL A 212 28.68 19.53 -23.65
CA VAL A 212 27.70 18.43 -23.66
C VAL A 212 28.42 17.13 -23.97
N LEU A 213 28.13 16.10 -23.17
CA LEU A 213 28.59 14.74 -23.38
C LEU A 213 27.39 13.82 -23.60
N VAL A 214 27.51 12.87 -24.52
CA VAL A 214 26.57 11.76 -24.70
C VAL A 214 27.38 10.47 -24.52
N ASN A 215 27.05 9.70 -23.48
CA ASN A 215 27.79 8.50 -23.07
C ASN A 215 29.31 8.74 -22.90
N ASP A 216 29.67 9.80 -22.18
CA ASP A 216 31.05 10.25 -21.95
C ASP A 216 31.83 10.73 -23.21
N GLU A 217 31.17 10.81 -24.38
CA GLU A 217 31.76 11.36 -25.60
C GLU A 217 31.24 12.78 -25.87
N ILE A 218 32.11 13.67 -26.38
CA ILE A 218 31.72 15.05 -26.67
C ILE A 218 30.68 15.07 -27.79
N ALA A 219 29.57 15.76 -27.54
CA ALA A 219 28.49 15.96 -28.49
C ALA A 219 28.31 17.44 -28.82
N ASP A 220 27.86 17.71 -30.05
CA ASP A 220 27.46 19.04 -30.45
C ASP A 220 26.06 19.37 -29.90
N ALA A 221 25.87 20.62 -29.52
CA ALA A 221 24.58 21.14 -29.09
C ALA A 221 24.31 22.50 -29.73
N THR A 222 23.06 22.73 -30.13
CA THR A 222 22.62 24.07 -30.52
C THR A 222 22.10 24.80 -29.30
N GLU A 223 22.54 26.05 -29.10
CA GLU A 223 22.18 26.85 -27.93
C GLU A 223 21.48 28.15 -28.33
N ASP A 224 20.42 28.46 -27.59
CA ASP A 224 19.82 29.80 -27.56
C ASP A 224 19.76 30.30 -26.10
N SER A 225 19.86 31.61 -25.93
CA SER A 225 19.92 32.22 -24.62
C SER A 225 18.97 33.40 -24.46
N THR A 226 18.25 33.41 -23.34
CA THR A 226 17.47 34.55 -22.87
C THR A 226 18.07 35.08 -21.58
N PRO A 227 17.61 36.22 -21.04
CA PRO A 227 18.06 36.70 -19.73
C PRO A 227 17.77 35.73 -18.57
N THR A 228 16.85 34.78 -18.73
CA THR A 228 16.38 33.89 -17.64
C THR A 228 16.61 32.40 -17.90
N THR A 229 16.76 31.99 -19.16
CA THR A 229 16.87 30.58 -19.55
C THR A 229 17.97 30.36 -20.59
N ARG A 230 18.46 29.11 -20.64
CA ARG A 230 19.31 28.57 -21.69
C ARG A 230 18.56 27.40 -22.32
N THR A 231 18.42 27.40 -23.64
CA THR A 231 17.78 26.31 -24.37
C THR A 231 18.85 25.56 -25.16
N LEU A 232 18.93 24.26 -24.97
CA LEU A 232 19.87 23.37 -25.65
C LEU A 232 19.10 22.36 -26.48
N VAL A 233 19.60 22.09 -27.68
CA VAL A 233 19.11 21.01 -28.56
C VAL A 233 20.26 20.05 -28.78
N ILE A 234 20.08 18.79 -28.36
CA ILE A 234 21.12 17.76 -28.32
C ILE A 234 20.59 16.52 -29.06
N GLU A 235 21.33 16.05 -30.05
CA GLU A 235 21.02 14.80 -30.77
C GLU A 235 21.56 13.59 -30.01
N PHE A 236 20.87 12.46 -30.12
CA PHE A 236 21.29 11.18 -29.56
C PHE A 236 20.98 10.03 -30.52
N SER A 237 21.68 8.92 -30.39
CA SER A 237 21.41 7.69 -31.17
C SER A 237 20.43 6.77 -30.45
N ALA A 238 19.92 5.73 -31.09
CA ALA A 238 19.13 4.70 -30.42
C ALA A 238 19.94 3.97 -29.33
N GLY A 239 19.32 3.67 -28.21
CA GLY A 239 19.94 2.94 -27.09
C GLY A 239 19.24 3.16 -25.75
N ASP A 240 19.18 2.11 -24.94
CA ASP A 240 18.63 2.15 -23.59
C ASP A 240 19.69 2.60 -22.57
N GLY A 241 19.28 3.43 -21.62
CA GLY A 241 20.14 3.91 -20.54
C GLY A 241 21.27 4.85 -21.00
N GLN A 242 21.07 5.57 -22.10
CA GLN A 242 22.03 6.57 -22.55
C GLN A 242 22.07 7.75 -21.59
N VAL A 243 23.25 8.31 -21.40
CA VAL A 243 23.48 9.41 -20.47
C VAL A 243 23.91 10.64 -21.24
N ILE A 244 23.11 11.70 -21.15
CA ILE A 244 23.46 13.02 -21.64
C ILE A 244 23.90 13.85 -20.44
N GLU A 245 25.14 14.32 -20.44
CA GLU A 245 25.66 15.22 -19.41
C GLU A 245 25.81 16.63 -19.96
N VAL A 246 25.12 17.60 -19.35
CA VAL A 246 25.26 19.02 -19.68
C VAL A 246 26.10 19.67 -18.60
N ILE A 247 27.34 20.03 -18.94
CA ILE A 247 28.33 20.61 -18.02
C ILE A 247 28.37 22.11 -18.21
N GLY A 248 28.06 22.84 -17.14
CA GLY A 248 28.15 24.29 -17.08
C GLY A 248 29.41 24.78 -16.36
N SER A 249 29.36 26.05 -15.97
CA SER A 249 30.40 26.70 -15.16
C SER A 249 30.05 26.71 -13.66
N PHE A 250 28.77 26.50 -13.33
CA PHE A 250 28.26 26.60 -11.97
C PHE A 250 26.97 25.79 -11.76
N ILE A 251 26.93 25.00 -10.69
CA ILE A 251 25.71 24.53 -10.02
C ILE A 251 25.67 25.31 -8.71
N ILE A 252 24.50 25.77 -8.29
CA ILE A 252 24.35 26.21 -6.90
C ILE A 252 24.30 24.95 -6.03
N PRO A 253 25.29 24.62 -5.19
CA PRO A 253 24.96 23.93 -3.96
C PRO A 253 24.13 24.91 -3.15
N GLU A 254 22.88 24.54 -2.87
CA GLU A 254 22.02 25.30 -1.98
C GLU A 254 22.64 25.34 -0.59
N PHE A 255 23.46 26.36 -0.35
CA PHE A 255 23.44 26.98 0.94
C PHE A 255 22.83 28.35 0.75
N GLY A 256 21.50 28.41 0.92
CA GLY A 256 20.79 29.67 1.07
C GLY A 256 21.32 30.47 2.27
N ALA A 257 20.50 31.39 2.81
CA ALA A 257 20.86 32.26 3.94
C ALA A 257 21.65 31.59 5.09
N VAL A 258 21.51 30.27 5.27
CA VAL A 258 22.25 29.45 6.23
C VAL A 258 23.78 29.48 6.04
N ALA A 259 24.35 29.38 4.81
CA ALA A 259 25.82 29.46 4.67
C ALA A 259 26.35 30.84 5.07
N VAL A 260 25.63 31.90 4.72
CA VAL A 260 25.98 33.27 5.10
C VAL A 260 25.97 33.42 6.62
N VAL A 261 24.98 32.83 7.30
CA VAL A 261 24.89 32.82 8.76
C VAL A 261 26.05 32.04 9.39
N VAL A 262 26.36 30.84 8.88
CA VAL A 262 27.45 30.01 9.41
C VAL A 262 28.81 30.67 9.20
N LEU A 263 29.04 31.26 8.02
CA LEU A 263 30.26 32.00 7.72
C LEU A 263 30.40 33.25 8.59
N ALA A 264 29.32 34.03 8.77
CA ALA A 264 29.31 35.19 9.65
C ALA A 264 29.58 34.78 11.11
N ALA A 265 28.96 33.69 11.60
CA ALA A 265 29.19 33.17 12.93
C ALA A 265 30.66 32.73 13.14
N ALA A 266 31.26 32.08 12.14
CA ALA A 266 32.66 31.66 12.18
C ALA A 266 33.63 32.86 12.26
N ILE A 267 33.40 33.91 11.46
CA ILE A 267 34.21 35.13 11.48
C ILE A 267 34.10 35.83 12.85
N VAL A 268 32.88 35.96 13.39
CA VAL A 268 32.66 36.55 14.72
C VAL A 268 33.39 35.75 15.80
N ALA A 269 33.35 34.41 15.75
CA ALA A 269 34.06 33.56 16.70
C ALA A 269 35.59 33.75 16.63
N ILE A 270 36.16 33.83 15.43
CA ILE A 270 37.60 34.05 15.24
C ILE A 270 38.03 35.41 15.80
N VAL A 271 37.26 36.47 15.51
CA VAL A 271 37.56 37.82 16.03
C VAL A 271 37.42 37.88 17.55
N ALA A 272 36.40 37.23 18.12
CA ALA A 272 36.22 37.16 19.56
C ALA A 272 37.35 36.40 20.27
N ILE A 273 37.84 35.31 19.68
CA ILE A 273 38.97 34.53 20.22
C ILE A 273 40.29 35.29 20.04
N GLY A 274 40.51 35.87 18.86
CA GLY A 274 41.74 36.60 18.50
C GLY A 274 41.92 37.89 19.31
N SER A 275 40.84 38.62 19.58
CA SER A 275 40.90 39.88 20.34
C SER A 275 41.26 39.72 21.83
N ARG A 276 41.19 38.50 22.39
CA ARG A 276 41.63 38.21 23.77
C ARG A 276 43.11 37.85 23.91
N SER A 277 43.85 37.62 22.82
CA SER A 277 45.27 37.25 22.92
C SER A 277 46.18 38.48 22.97
N ARG A 278 46.27 39.12 24.13
CA ARG A 278 47.44 39.95 24.46
C ARG A 278 48.55 39.01 24.90
N LEU A 279 49.36 38.54 23.95
CA LEU A 279 50.65 37.90 24.23
C LEU A 279 51.55 38.90 24.96
N GLY A 280 51.61 38.79 26.29
CA GLY A 280 52.60 39.47 27.11
C GLY A 280 53.97 38.89 26.84
N ILE A 281 54.68 39.41 25.84
CA ILE A 281 56.09 39.12 25.61
C ILE A 281 56.87 39.86 26.71
N MET A 282 57.31 39.13 27.75
CA MET A 282 58.27 39.66 28.71
C MET A 282 59.66 39.75 28.05
N PRO A 283 60.31 40.93 28.01
CA PRO A 283 61.69 41.01 27.59
C PRO A 283 62.57 40.50 28.73
N ARG A 284 63.41 39.51 28.45
CA ARG A 284 64.53 39.18 29.35
C ARG A 284 65.75 39.99 28.92
N TYR A 285 66.30 40.71 29.89
CA TYR A 285 67.65 41.28 29.86
C TYR A 285 68.71 40.17 29.80
#